data_AF-A0A7M2Y7W2-F1
#
_entry.id   AF-A0A7M2Y7W2-F1
#
_cell.length_a   1.000
_cell.length_b   1.000
_cell.length_c   1.000
_cell.angle_alpha   90.00
_cell.angle_beta   90.00
_cell.angle_gamma   90.00
#
_symmetry.space_group_name_H-M   'P 1'
#
loop_
_entity.id
_entity.type
_entity.pdbx_description
1 polymer ?
#
loop_
_entity_poly.entity_id
_entity_poly.type
_entity_poly.pdbx_seq_one_letter_code
_entity_poly.pdbx_strand_id
1 'polypeptide(L)'
;MKKQILFLFFLINSVLAFGQTELKKEPIDYYFTYNDYVNNIPNIPEKAYITIKEENPNSIIYKEILSESTNKKIKKGYTIWGIKYKGQLFHNLLLTNYEIAKDHAFGKFSVTGKKFNVIILDTKKDKKAIGRNGNPYGGGIVASALYKPNNTEWKDKDGNSYKILVFNAESPNMSPVHKENALVMLLTSKDVANFNNNDPAIIEKLSKGEYYVEEFLEFARKENE
;
A
#
# COMPACT_ATOMS: atom_id res chain seq x y z
N MET A 1 5.55 35.79 -42.44
CA MET A 1 5.77 35.83 -40.98
C MET A 1 4.49 35.91 -40.14
N LYS A 2 3.56 36.87 -40.33
CA LYS A 2 2.36 37.00 -39.45
C LYS A 2 1.44 35.76 -39.38
N LYS A 3 1.28 35.02 -40.49
CA LYS A 3 0.44 33.80 -40.54
C LYS A 3 1.01 32.58 -39.80
N GLN A 4 2.34 32.50 -39.67
CA GLN A 4 3.01 31.37 -38.98
C GLN A 4 2.95 31.52 -37.45
N ILE A 5 2.96 32.75 -36.95
CA ILE A 5 2.83 33.04 -35.50
C ILE A 5 1.42 32.66 -35.00
N LEU A 6 0.38 32.93 -35.80
CA LEU A 6 -0.99 32.57 -35.43
C LEU A 6 -1.19 31.05 -35.33
N PHE A 7 -0.52 30.28 -36.19
CA PHE A 7 -0.58 28.82 -36.19
C PHE A 7 0.14 28.23 -34.97
N LEU A 8 1.27 28.81 -34.55
CA LEU A 8 1.97 28.41 -33.33
C LEU A 8 1.12 28.66 -32.08
N PHE A 9 0.42 29.80 -32.00
CA PHE A 9 -0.50 30.09 -30.90
C PHE A 9 -1.69 29.13 -30.85
N PHE A 10 -2.21 28.69 -32.00
CA PHE A 10 -3.28 27.69 -32.06
C PHE A 10 -2.79 26.30 -31.58
N LEU A 11 -1.58 25.90 -31.97
CA LEU A 11 -0.95 24.66 -31.53
C LEU A 11 -0.71 24.64 -30.02
N ILE A 12 -0.18 25.71 -29.44
CA ILE A 12 0.09 25.80 -27.99
C ILE A 12 -1.22 25.72 -27.18
N ASN A 13 -2.30 26.37 -27.64
CA ASN A 13 -3.60 26.28 -26.97
C ASN A 13 -4.24 24.89 -27.09
N SER A 14 -4.06 24.21 -28.23
CA SER A 14 -4.57 22.83 -28.39
C SER A 14 -3.89 21.84 -27.46
N VAL A 15 -2.57 21.96 -27.23
CA VAL A 15 -1.84 21.08 -26.30
C VAL A 15 -2.25 21.33 -24.84
N LEU A 16 -2.59 22.58 -24.48
CA LEU A 16 -3.05 22.93 -23.13
C LEU A 16 -4.48 22.46 -22.85
N ALA A 17 -5.36 22.39 -23.85
CA ALA A 17 -6.74 21.93 -23.70
C ALA A 17 -6.86 20.41 -23.49
N PHE A 18 -5.93 19.62 -24.03
CA PHE A 18 -5.92 18.15 -23.89
C PHE A 18 -5.07 17.64 -22.70
N GLY A 19 -4.45 18.54 -21.94
CA GLY A 19 -3.57 18.19 -20.80
C GLY A 19 -4.27 18.04 -19.44
N GLN A 20 -5.55 18.38 -19.33
CA GLN A 20 -6.31 18.09 -18.12
C GLN A 20 -6.89 16.68 -18.21
N THR A 21 -6.11 15.68 -17.78
CA THR A 21 -6.68 14.40 -17.33
C THR A 21 -7.72 14.74 -16.26
N GLU A 22 -9.00 14.66 -16.63
CA GLU A 22 -10.08 14.78 -15.65
C GLU A 22 -9.84 13.75 -14.56
N LEU A 23 -9.57 14.24 -13.36
CA LEU A 23 -9.43 13.39 -12.19
C LEU A 23 -10.80 12.79 -11.90
N LYS A 24 -10.98 11.54 -12.33
CA LYS A 24 -12.24 10.83 -12.24
C LYS A 24 -12.58 10.56 -10.77
N LYS A 25 -13.80 10.93 -10.39
CA LYS A 25 -14.41 10.54 -9.11
C LYS A 25 -14.98 9.14 -9.28
N GLU A 26 -14.54 8.20 -8.46
CA GLU A 26 -15.02 6.84 -8.49
C GLU A 26 -15.67 6.48 -7.15
N PRO A 27 -16.83 5.79 -7.15
CA PRO A 27 -17.45 5.34 -5.91
C PRO A 27 -16.57 4.29 -5.23
N ILE A 28 -16.52 4.35 -3.90
CA ILE A 28 -15.83 3.35 -3.09
C ILE A 28 -16.68 2.98 -1.88
N ASP A 29 -16.47 1.77 -1.38
CA ASP A 29 -16.75 1.50 0.03
C ASP A 29 -15.48 1.75 0.82
N TYR A 30 -15.56 2.49 1.91
CA TYR A 30 -14.42 2.66 2.82
C TYR A 30 -14.75 2.17 4.22
N TYR A 31 -13.71 1.69 4.90
CA TYR A 31 -13.75 1.28 6.29
C TYR A 31 -12.91 2.28 7.07
N PHE A 32 -13.53 3.02 7.99
CA PHE A 32 -12.81 4.04 8.74
C PHE A 32 -11.78 3.38 9.67
N THR A 33 -12.18 2.27 10.27
CA THR A 33 -11.36 1.47 11.19
C THR A 33 -11.24 0.01 10.74
N TYR A 34 -10.30 -0.74 11.33
CA TYR A 34 -10.25 -2.20 11.14
C TYR A 34 -11.52 -2.88 11.69
N ASN A 35 -12.07 -2.38 12.80
CA ASN A 35 -13.31 -2.90 13.37
C ASN A 35 -14.49 -2.74 12.40
N ASP A 36 -14.57 -1.63 11.67
CA ASP A 36 -15.60 -1.45 10.64
C ASP A 36 -15.46 -2.51 9.54
N TYR A 37 -14.23 -2.85 9.16
CA TYR A 37 -13.97 -3.91 8.19
C TYR A 37 -14.40 -5.28 8.70
N VAL A 38 -14.00 -5.67 9.92
CA VAL A 38 -14.36 -6.97 10.52
C VAL A 38 -15.87 -7.14 10.65
N ASN A 39 -16.57 -6.06 11.04
CA ASN A 39 -18.02 -6.08 11.19
C ASN A 39 -18.78 -5.83 9.87
N ASN A 40 -18.06 -5.64 8.76
CA ASN A 40 -18.59 -5.31 7.44
C ASN A 40 -19.54 -4.10 7.44
N ILE A 41 -19.09 -3.00 8.07
CA ILE A 41 -19.84 -1.74 8.20
C ILE A 41 -19.12 -0.64 7.40
N PRO A 42 -19.24 -0.60 6.06
CA PRO A 42 -18.59 0.42 5.25
C PRO A 42 -19.32 1.77 5.33
N ASN A 43 -18.64 2.84 4.89
CA ASN A 43 -19.23 4.14 4.59
C ASN A 43 -19.85 4.86 5.79
N ILE A 44 -19.16 4.81 6.94
CA ILE A 44 -19.53 5.61 8.12
C ILE A 44 -18.67 6.88 8.16
N PRO A 45 -19.27 8.10 8.22
CA PRO A 45 -20.71 8.36 8.41
C PRO A 45 -21.55 8.37 7.13
N GLU A 46 -20.94 8.35 5.94
CA GLU A 46 -21.68 8.44 4.67
C GLU A 46 -20.92 7.81 3.51
N LYS A 47 -21.59 7.66 2.36
CA LYS A 47 -20.97 7.21 1.11
C LYS A 47 -19.90 8.17 0.62
N ALA A 48 -18.93 7.64 -0.12
CA ALA A 48 -17.79 8.43 -0.58
C ALA A 48 -17.40 8.16 -2.03
N TYR A 49 -16.79 9.19 -2.61
CA TYR A 49 -16.01 9.10 -3.84
C TYR A 49 -14.52 9.21 -3.52
N ILE A 50 -13.70 8.49 -4.29
CA ILE A 50 -12.25 8.69 -4.34
C ILE A 50 -11.87 9.38 -5.65
N THR A 51 -10.92 10.31 -5.57
CA THR A 51 -10.33 10.94 -6.75
C THR A 51 -8.96 10.30 -7.00
N ILE A 52 -8.83 9.48 -8.04
CA ILE A 52 -7.61 8.71 -8.34
C ILE A 52 -6.66 9.52 -9.21
N LYS A 53 -5.38 9.56 -8.84
CA LYS A 53 -4.30 10.15 -9.64
C LYS A 53 -3.58 9.11 -10.49
N GLU A 54 -3.36 7.93 -9.93
CA GLU A 54 -2.62 6.84 -10.56
C GLU A 54 -3.14 5.49 -10.04
N GLU A 55 -3.35 4.55 -10.95
CA GLU A 55 -3.74 3.17 -10.66
C GLU A 55 -2.64 2.25 -11.20
N ASN A 56 -1.99 1.52 -10.30
CA ASN A 56 -1.02 0.47 -10.60
C ASN A 56 -1.66 -0.90 -10.25
N PRO A 57 -1.14 -2.03 -10.77
CA PRO A 57 -1.71 -3.35 -10.52
C PRO A 57 -1.89 -3.70 -9.04
N ASN A 58 -1.02 -3.17 -8.17
CA ASN A 58 -0.99 -3.46 -6.73
C ASN A 58 -1.21 -2.25 -5.83
N SER A 59 -1.38 -1.04 -6.39
CA SER A 59 -1.50 0.17 -5.59
C SER A 59 -2.31 1.26 -6.27
N ILE A 60 -2.89 2.14 -5.46
CA ILE A 60 -3.63 3.32 -5.91
C ILE A 60 -3.03 4.54 -5.24
N ILE A 61 -2.71 5.56 -6.03
CA ILE A 61 -2.39 6.90 -5.54
C ILE A 61 -3.62 7.78 -5.74
N TYR A 62 -4.07 8.41 -4.66
CA TYR A 62 -5.27 9.24 -4.70
C TYR A 62 -4.98 10.70 -4.34
N LYS A 63 -5.95 11.57 -4.63
CA LYS A 63 -5.91 12.98 -4.27
C LYS A 63 -6.68 13.24 -2.99
N GLU A 64 -7.89 12.71 -2.91
CA GLU A 64 -8.82 12.93 -1.81
C GLU A 64 -9.94 11.90 -1.83
N ILE A 65 -10.57 11.74 -0.68
CA ILE A 65 -11.82 11.00 -0.50
C ILE A 65 -12.88 12.01 -0.05
N LEU A 66 -13.98 12.07 -0.79
CA LEU A 66 -15.03 13.07 -0.68
C LEU A 66 -16.34 12.40 -0.26
N SER A 67 -17.06 13.04 0.64
CA SER A 67 -18.46 12.72 0.95
C SER A 67 -19.30 12.84 -0.32
N GLU A 68 -20.14 11.85 -0.59
CA GLU A 68 -21.06 11.89 -1.73
C GLU A 68 -22.12 12.98 -1.56
N SER A 69 -22.64 13.18 -0.34
CA SER A 69 -23.74 14.13 -0.10
C SER A 69 -23.29 15.60 -0.11
N THR A 70 -22.08 15.88 0.37
CA THR A 70 -21.58 17.26 0.53
C THR A 70 -20.48 17.63 -0.44
N ASN A 71 -19.89 16.64 -1.13
CA ASN A 71 -18.69 16.80 -1.96
C ASN A 71 -17.49 17.42 -1.19
N LYS A 72 -17.53 17.40 0.15
CA LYS A 72 -16.42 17.85 1.00
C LYS A 72 -15.51 16.67 1.32
N LYS A 73 -14.22 16.96 1.53
CA LYS A 73 -13.27 15.96 2.05
C LYS A 73 -13.81 15.34 3.33
N ILE A 74 -13.77 14.01 3.40
CA ILE A 74 -14.07 13.30 4.65
C ILE A 74 -12.94 13.60 5.62
N LYS A 75 -13.15 14.62 6.46
CA LYS A 75 -12.21 15.08 7.48
C LYS A 75 -12.57 14.44 8.82
N LYS A 76 -12.03 13.27 9.09
CA LYS A 76 -11.76 12.83 10.46
C LYS A 76 -10.30 12.40 10.51
N GLY A 77 -9.63 12.81 11.59
CA GLY A 77 -8.20 12.57 11.79
C GLY A 77 -7.88 11.10 11.55
N TYR A 78 -6.88 10.87 10.71
CA TYR A 78 -6.09 9.64 10.54
C TYR A 78 -6.87 8.34 10.83
N THR A 79 -7.26 7.51 9.87
CA THR A 79 -6.81 7.25 8.50
C THR A 79 -7.74 6.14 8.10
N ILE A 80 -8.57 6.33 7.07
CA ILE A 80 -9.40 5.24 6.51
C ILE A 80 -8.55 3.98 6.46
N TRP A 81 -8.96 2.92 7.16
CA TRP A 81 -8.17 1.70 7.28
C TRP A 81 -7.98 1.04 5.93
N GLY A 82 -9.08 0.91 5.19
CA GLY A 82 -9.07 0.32 3.85
C GLY A 82 -10.27 0.74 3.03
N ILE A 83 -10.22 0.39 1.74
CA ILE A 83 -11.28 0.63 0.77
C ILE A 83 -11.58 -0.65 -0.01
N LYS A 84 -12.84 -0.85 -0.41
CA LYS A 84 -13.18 -1.71 -1.54
C LYS A 84 -13.40 -0.84 -2.77
N TYR A 85 -12.62 -1.14 -3.80
CA TYR A 85 -12.67 -0.45 -5.09
C TYR A 85 -12.62 -1.50 -6.20
N LYS A 86 -13.57 -1.43 -7.15
CA LYS A 86 -13.71 -2.42 -8.23
C LYS A 86 -13.72 -3.88 -7.73
N GLY A 87 -14.38 -4.14 -6.60
CA GLY A 87 -14.46 -5.46 -5.98
C GLY A 87 -13.18 -5.96 -5.29
N GLN A 88 -12.14 -5.13 -5.20
CA GLN A 88 -10.86 -5.49 -4.57
C GLN A 88 -10.66 -4.70 -3.28
N LEU A 89 -10.07 -5.35 -2.27
CA LEU A 89 -9.74 -4.72 -0.99
C LEU A 89 -8.35 -4.11 -1.05
N PHE A 90 -8.23 -2.87 -0.57
CA PHE A 90 -6.98 -2.17 -0.42
C PHE A 90 -6.81 -1.64 1.00
N HIS A 91 -5.58 -1.65 1.49
CA HIS A 91 -5.16 -1.12 2.79
C HIS A 91 -4.48 0.23 2.66
N ASN A 92 -4.70 1.13 3.60
CA ASN A 92 -4.04 2.43 3.63
C ASN A 92 -2.57 2.28 3.99
N LEU A 93 -1.68 2.64 3.06
CA LEU A 93 -0.24 2.48 3.26
C LEU A 93 0.30 3.39 4.35
N LEU A 94 -0.41 4.44 4.78
CA LEU A 94 -0.03 5.24 5.94
C LEU A 94 -0.12 4.44 7.26
N LEU A 95 -0.94 3.39 7.30
CA LEU A 95 -1.10 2.47 8.44
C LEU A 95 -0.17 1.24 8.30
N THR A 96 1.10 1.47 7.99
CA THR A 96 2.12 0.43 7.81
C THR A 96 3.47 0.85 8.43
N ASN A 97 4.49 0.01 8.32
CA ASN A 97 5.86 0.33 8.75
C ASN A 97 6.38 1.60 8.05
N TYR A 98 7.20 2.40 8.75
CA TYR A 98 7.74 3.68 8.24
C TYR A 98 8.52 3.58 6.92
N GLU A 99 9.11 2.42 6.60
CA GLU A 99 9.81 2.16 5.33
C GLU A 99 8.87 2.13 4.12
N ILE A 100 7.57 1.95 4.36
CA ILE A 100 6.52 1.82 3.36
C ILE A 100 5.49 2.94 3.50
N ALA A 101 5.35 3.48 4.71
CA ALA A 101 4.35 4.47 5.08
C ALA A 101 4.28 5.62 4.08
N LYS A 102 3.16 5.69 3.36
CA LYS A 102 2.93 6.68 2.31
C LYS A 102 1.56 7.30 2.45
N ASP A 103 1.55 8.63 2.57
CA ASP A 103 0.31 9.37 2.53
C ASP A 103 -0.32 9.32 1.12
N HIS A 104 -1.64 9.26 1.10
CA HIS A 104 -2.47 9.20 -0.09
C HIS A 104 -2.19 8.01 -1.02
N ALA A 105 -1.85 6.86 -0.42
CA ALA A 105 -1.63 5.62 -1.14
C ALA A 105 -2.36 4.44 -0.48
N PHE A 106 -2.94 3.59 -1.31
CA PHE A 106 -3.53 2.32 -0.90
C PHE A 106 -2.78 1.16 -1.57
N GLY A 107 -2.51 0.09 -0.82
CA GLY A 107 -1.93 -1.16 -1.32
C GLY A 107 -2.98 -2.25 -1.42
N LYS A 108 -3.02 -2.96 -2.54
CA LYS A 108 -4.00 -4.03 -2.80
C LYS A 108 -3.64 -5.29 -2.03
N PHE A 109 -4.62 -5.91 -1.39
CA PHE A 109 -4.43 -7.27 -0.87
C PHE A 109 -4.44 -8.28 -2.04
N SER A 110 -3.29 -8.89 -2.30
CA SER A 110 -3.09 -9.93 -3.31
C SER A 110 -3.49 -11.32 -2.81
N VAL A 111 -3.42 -11.52 -1.49
CA VAL A 111 -3.96 -12.69 -0.79
C VAL A 111 -4.86 -12.17 0.32
N THR A 112 -6.05 -12.73 0.42
CA THR A 112 -7.00 -12.45 1.49
C THR A 112 -7.55 -13.75 2.03
N GLY A 113 -7.52 -13.92 3.35
CA GLY A 113 -7.96 -15.16 3.99
C GLY A 113 -8.14 -14.99 5.50
N LYS A 114 -8.53 -16.08 6.16
CA LYS A 114 -8.87 -16.08 7.60
C LYS A 114 -7.67 -15.82 8.49
N LYS A 115 -6.47 -16.20 8.05
CA LYS A 115 -5.24 -16.08 8.82
C LYS A 115 -4.33 -15.00 8.26
N PHE A 116 -3.94 -15.09 7.00
CA PHE A 116 -3.03 -14.12 6.37
C PHE A 116 -3.72 -13.30 5.29
N ASN A 117 -3.49 -12.00 5.34
CA ASN A 117 -3.73 -11.10 4.22
C ASN A 117 -2.38 -10.48 3.81
N VAL A 118 -2.12 -10.45 2.50
CA VAL A 118 -0.79 -10.09 1.97
C VAL A 118 -0.93 -9.02 0.89
N ILE A 119 -0.09 -7.99 0.99
CA ILE A 119 0.09 -6.95 -0.02
C ILE A 119 1.48 -7.13 -0.62
N ILE A 120 1.58 -7.05 -1.94
CA ILE A 120 2.85 -7.14 -2.66
C ILE A 120 3.04 -5.84 -3.43
N LEU A 121 4.13 -5.14 -3.15
CA LEU A 121 4.49 -3.91 -3.87
C LEU A 121 5.76 -4.16 -4.68
N ASP A 122 5.67 -3.98 -6.00
CA ASP A 122 6.82 -4.05 -6.91
C ASP A 122 7.67 -2.78 -6.69
N THR A 123 8.94 -2.96 -6.32
CA THR A 123 9.82 -1.84 -5.95
C THR A 123 10.06 -0.84 -7.09
N LYS A 124 9.87 -1.26 -8.34
CA LYS A 124 10.03 -0.40 -9.53
C LYS A 124 8.69 0.21 -9.95
N LYS A 125 7.63 -0.60 -10.06
CA LYS A 125 6.31 -0.16 -10.56
C LYS A 125 5.54 0.62 -9.50
N ASP A 126 5.57 0.16 -8.25
CA ASP A 126 4.85 0.77 -7.12
C ASP A 126 5.71 1.79 -6.36
N LYS A 127 6.83 2.25 -6.93
CA LYS A 127 7.79 3.17 -6.29
C LYS A 127 7.16 4.45 -5.71
N LYS A 128 6.04 4.91 -6.28
CA LYS A 128 5.32 6.11 -5.80
C LYS A 128 4.43 5.82 -4.59
N ALA A 129 3.99 4.57 -4.44
CA ALA A 129 3.20 4.07 -3.31
C ALA A 129 4.08 3.63 -2.15
N ILE A 130 5.34 3.25 -2.41
CA ILE A 130 6.33 2.94 -1.38
C ILE A 130 6.91 4.24 -0.83
N GLY A 131 6.54 4.60 0.39
CA GLY A 131 7.01 5.81 1.03
C GLY A 131 8.34 5.61 1.75
N ARG A 132 9.38 6.37 1.37
CA ARG A 132 10.31 6.91 2.36
C ARG A 132 9.63 8.15 2.91
N ASN A 133 8.99 8.10 4.09
CA ASN A 133 8.80 9.35 4.81
C ASN A 133 10.19 9.86 5.19
N GLY A 134 10.73 10.71 4.31
CA GLY A 134 12.00 11.38 4.48
C GLY A 134 11.89 12.40 5.60
N ASN A 135 11.98 11.91 6.82
CA ASN A 135 12.80 12.53 7.84
C ASN A 135 13.16 11.46 8.89
N PRO A 136 14.35 10.84 8.85
CA PRO A 136 14.91 10.25 10.05
C PRO A 136 15.19 11.43 11.00
N TYR A 137 14.20 11.81 11.81
CA TYR A 137 14.46 12.75 12.90
C TYR A 137 15.48 12.07 13.83
N GLY A 138 16.74 12.49 13.73
CA GLY A 138 17.77 12.27 14.76
C GLY A 138 18.72 11.08 14.61
N GLY A 139 19.08 10.63 13.40
CA GLY A 139 20.11 9.60 13.23
C GLY A 139 21.20 10.04 12.27
N GLY A 140 22.35 10.49 12.79
CA GLY A 140 23.52 10.83 11.97
C GLY A 140 24.04 9.65 11.15
N ILE A 141 25.09 9.88 10.36
CA ILE A 141 25.76 8.90 9.47
C ILE A 141 26.16 7.58 10.19
N VAL A 142 26.19 7.59 11.52
CA VAL A 142 26.41 6.42 12.39
C VAL A 142 25.17 5.49 12.48
N ALA A 143 23.94 6.03 12.41
CA ALA A 143 22.71 5.24 12.44
C ALA A 143 22.48 4.45 11.14
N SER A 144 22.89 5.00 9.99
CA SER A 144 22.88 4.30 8.70
C SER A 144 23.97 3.24 8.58
N ALA A 145 25.05 3.32 9.37
CA ALA A 145 26.09 2.30 9.44
C ALA A 145 25.74 1.13 10.39
N LEU A 146 24.83 1.36 11.35
CA LEU A 146 24.33 0.34 12.29
C LEU A 146 23.04 -0.35 11.81
N TYR A 147 22.38 0.19 10.79
CA TYR A 147 21.25 -0.47 10.13
C TYR A 147 21.80 -1.61 9.25
N LYS A 148 22.01 -2.79 9.85
CA LYS A 148 21.99 -4.02 9.06
C LYS A 148 20.65 -4.02 8.33
N PRO A 149 20.60 -4.11 7.00
CA PRO A 149 19.32 -4.24 6.32
C PRO A 149 18.66 -5.50 6.87
N ASN A 150 17.58 -5.32 7.63
CA ASN A 150 16.60 -6.39 7.72
C ASN A 150 16.24 -6.70 6.27
N ASN A 151 16.43 -7.94 5.81
CA ASN A 151 16.07 -8.35 4.45
C ASN A 151 14.55 -8.20 4.30
N THR A 152 14.11 -6.99 3.96
CA THR A 152 12.71 -6.58 3.78
C THR A 152 12.35 -6.44 2.30
N GLU A 153 13.35 -6.58 1.43
CA GLU A 153 13.19 -6.74 -0.02
C GLU A 153 13.28 -8.22 -0.37
N TRP A 154 12.26 -8.69 -1.07
CA TRP A 154 12.10 -10.08 -1.47
C TRP A 154 12.21 -10.17 -2.97
N LYS A 155 12.92 -11.18 -3.46
CA LYS A 155 13.04 -11.44 -4.89
C LYS A 155 12.03 -12.48 -5.33
N ASP A 156 11.45 -12.32 -6.51
CA ASP A 156 10.84 -13.45 -7.22
C ASP A 156 11.94 -14.30 -7.88
N LYS A 157 11.53 -15.41 -8.51
CA LYS A 157 12.46 -16.30 -9.23
C LYS A 157 13.14 -15.64 -10.44
N ASP A 158 12.53 -14.59 -10.98
CA ASP A 158 13.05 -13.81 -12.11
C ASP A 158 13.99 -12.67 -11.67
N GLY A 159 14.17 -12.47 -10.36
CA GLY A 159 15.03 -11.46 -9.76
C GLY A 159 14.40 -10.06 -9.62
N ASN A 160 13.10 -9.89 -9.88
CA ASN A 160 12.38 -8.66 -9.56
C ASN A 160 12.26 -8.50 -8.05
N SER A 161 12.35 -7.26 -7.56
CA SER A 161 12.35 -6.94 -6.12
C SER A 161 10.99 -6.42 -5.67
N TYR A 162 10.54 -6.90 -4.52
CA TYR A 162 9.24 -6.61 -3.93
C TYR A 162 9.35 -6.26 -2.44
N LYS A 163 8.43 -5.43 -1.96
CA LYS A 163 8.10 -5.31 -0.55
C LYS A 163 6.85 -6.15 -0.29
N ILE A 164 6.91 -7.05 0.68
CA ILE A 164 5.77 -7.87 1.10
C ILE A 164 5.27 -7.30 2.42
N LEU A 165 3.99 -6.94 2.48
CA LEU A 165 3.33 -6.54 3.72
C LEU A 165 2.35 -7.64 4.12
N VAL A 166 2.35 -7.98 5.41
CA VAL A 166 1.60 -9.09 5.95
C VAL A 166 0.75 -8.63 7.11
N PHE A 167 -0.48 -9.09 7.10
CA PHE A 167 -1.44 -8.94 8.17
C PHE A 167 -1.90 -10.32 8.64
N ASN A 168 -1.62 -10.65 9.90
CA ASN A 168 -2.15 -11.84 10.55
C ASN A 168 -3.49 -11.48 11.21
N ALA A 169 -4.60 -11.95 10.64
CA ALA A 169 -5.95 -11.66 11.11
C ALA A 169 -6.32 -12.42 12.40
N GLU A 170 -5.66 -13.55 12.71
CA GLU A 170 -5.86 -14.28 13.98
C GLU A 170 -5.18 -13.58 15.16
N SER A 171 -4.09 -12.86 14.89
CA SER A 171 -3.34 -12.10 15.90
C SER A 171 -2.95 -10.73 15.32
N PRO A 172 -3.93 -9.83 15.12
CA PRO A 172 -3.70 -8.55 14.47
C PRO A 172 -2.77 -7.66 15.31
N ASN A 173 -1.77 -7.06 14.66
CA ASN A 173 -0.95 -6.06 15.32
C ASN A 173 -1.70 -4.72 15.33
N MET A 174 -2.19 -4.31 16.49
CA MET A 174 -2.99 -3.09 16.62
C MET A 174 -2.11 -1.85 16.74
N SER A 175 -2.52 -0.73 16.13
CA SER A 175 -1.80 0.52 16.24
C SER A 175 -1.83 1.03 17.69
N PRO A 176 -0.67 1.38 18.28
CA PRO A 176 -0.63 1.92 19.64
C PRO A 176 -1.29 3.29 19.75
N VAL A 177 -1.34 4.05 18.64
CA VAL A 177 -1.94 5.39 18.57
C VAL A 177 -3.43 5.32 18.21
N HIS A 178 -3.81 4.39 17.33
CA HIS A 178 -5.17 4.20 16.85
C HIS A 178 -5.61 2.75 17.13
N LYS A 179 -6.04 2.48 18.37
CA LYS A 179 -6.26 1.11 18.87
C LYS A 179 -7.34 0.33 18.11
N GLU A 180 -8.18 1.02 17.36
CA GLU A 180 -9.20 0.50 16.45
C GLU A 180 -8.67 0.09 15.07
N ASN A 181 -7.38 0.30 14.80
CA ASN A 181 -6.74 0.00 13.52
C ASN A 181 -5.69 -1.10 13.66
N ALA A 182 -5.83 -2.14 12.85
CA ALA A 182 -4.78 -3.10 12.62
C ALA A 182 -3.75 -2.57 11.62
N LEU A 183 -2.48 -2.83 11.91
CA LEU A 183 -1.34 -2.52 11.07
C LEU A 183 -1.02 -3.68 10.14
N VAL A 184 -0.62 -3.35 8.91
CA VAL A 184 0.00 -4.32 8.01
C VAL A 184 1.51 -4.15 8.12
N MET A 185 2.20 -5.24 8.45
CA MET A 185 3.62 -5.23 8.82
C MET A 185 4.49 -5.58 7.62
N LEU A 186 5.63 -4.92 7.48
CA LEU A 186 6.63 -5.28 6.48
C LEU A 186 7.25 -6.64 6.84
N LEU A 187 7.18 -7.61 5.93
CA LEU A 187 7.69 -8.96 6.15
C LEU A 187 9.21 -8.95 6.21
N THR A 188 9.76 -9.50 7.29
CA THR A 188 11.19 -9.73 7.48
C THR A 188 11.53 -11.22 7.41
N SER A 189 12.81 -11.56 7.22
CA SER A 189 13.27 -12.95 7.33
C SER A 189 12.98 -13.57 8.70
N LYS A 190 12.98 -12.76 9.77
CA LYS A 190 12.61 -13.24 11.12
C LYS A 190 11.15 -13.64 11.18
N ASP A 191 10.27 -12.88 10.53
CA ASP A 191 8.84 -13.21 10.47
C ASP A 191 8.62 -14.50 9.69
N VAL A 192 9.28 -14.66 8.53
CA VAL A 192 9.23 -15.91 7.76
C VAL A 192 9.70 -17.11 8.59
N ALA A 193 10.83 -16.99 9.28
CA ALA A 193 11.32 -18.06 10.16
C ALA A 193 10.30 -18.38 11.28
N ASN A 194 9.75 -17.36 11.94
CA ASN A 194 8.76 -17.54 13.00
C ASN A 194 7.47 -18.20 12.48
N PHE A 195 6.95 -17.76 11.33
CA PHE A 195 5.74 -18.34 10.72
C PHE A 195 5.94 -19.80 10.32
N ASN A 196 7.17 -20.19 10.00
CA ASN A 196 7.55 -21.57 9.69
C ASN A 196 8.10 -22.32 10.92
N ASN A 197 7.74 -21.91 12.15
CA ASN A 197 8.15 -22.55 13.40
C ASN A 197 9.67 -22.76 13.55
N ASN A 198 10.46 -21.84 12.98
CA ASN A 198 11.93 -21.91 12.92
C ASN A 198 12.47 -23.19 12.26
N ASP A 199 11.80 -23.66 11.20
CA ASP A 199 12.29 -24.78 10.37
C ASP A 199 13.74 -24.51 9.89
N PRO A 200 14.71 -25.41 10.22
CA PRO A 200 16.10 -25.25 9.80
C PRO A 200 16.30 -25.11 8.28
N ALA A 201 15.50 -25.80 7.46
CA ALA A 201 15.61 -25.72 6.01
C ALA A 201 15.19 -24.34 5.49
N ILE A 202 14.18 -23.73 6.10
CA ILE A 202 13.74 -22.36 5.77
C ILE A 202 14.79 -21.35 6.21
N ILE A 203 15.36 -21.51 7.41
CA ILE A 203 16.45 -20.65 7.90
C ILE A 203 17.67 -20.73 6.99
N GLU A 204 18.03 -21.93 6.52
CA GLU A 204 19.13 -22.12 5.58
C GLU A 204 18.87 -21.37 4.26
N LYS A 205 17.68 -21.53 3.66
CA LYS A 205 17.30 -20.77 2.45
C LYS A 205 17.36 -19.27 2.66
N LEU A 206 16.82 -18.77 3.77
CA LEU A 206 16.85 -17.35 4.12
C LEU A 206 18.28 -16.82 4.26
N SER A 207 19.19 -17.61 4.86
CA SER A 207 20.59 -17.24 5.03
C SER A 207 21.35 -17.13 3.70
N LYS A 208 20.94 -17.91 2.69
CA LYS A 208 21.49 -17.89 1.33
C LYS A 208 20.80 -16.89 0.40
N GLY A 209 19.68 -16.29 0.82
CA GLY A 209 18.86 -15.44 -0.04
C GLY A 209 18.10 -16.20 -1.12
N GLU A 210 17.82 -17.49 -0.89
CA GLU A 210 17.16 -18.43 -1.81
C GLU A 210 15.68 -18.65 -1.46
N TYR A 211 15.12 -17.79 -0.60
CA TYR A 211 13.70 -17.79 -0.26
C TYR A 211 12.99 -16.70 -1.06
N TYR A 212 12.07 -17.11 -1.94
CA TYR A 212 11.45 -16.23 -2.93
C TYR A 212 10.03 -15.78 -2.54
N VAL A 213 9.55 -14.72 -3.19
CA VAL A 213 8.17 -14.20 -3.02
C VAL A 213 7.13 -15.31 -3.19
N GLU A 214 7.30 -16.16 -4.21
CA GLU A 214 6.36 -17.24 -4.52
C GLU A 214 6.25 -18.26 -3.39
N GLU A 215 7.37 -18.59 -2.73
CA GLU A 215 7.37 -19.52 -1.59
C GLU A 215 6.56 -18.94 -0.42
N PHE A 216 6.70 -17.63 -0.14
CA PHE A 216 5.87 -16.98 0.87
C PHE A 216 4.38 -16.97 0.51
N LEU A 217 4.03 -16.71 -0.75
CA LEU A 217 2.64 -16.67 -1.17
C LEU A 217 2.00 -18.06 -1.14
N GLU A 218 2.74 -19.10 -1.48
CA GLU A 218 2.30 -20.48 -1.34
C GLU A 218 2.03 -20.82 0.13
N PHE A 219 2.98 -20.50 1.01
CA PHE A 219 2.80 -20.62 2.45
C PHE A 219 1.53 -19.90 2.94
N ALA A 220 1.38 -18.62 2.61
CA ALA A 220 0.25 -17.81 3.07
C ALA A 220 -1.10 -18.30 2.53
N ARG A 221 -1.15 -18.90 1.33
CA ARG A 221 -2.37 -19.51 0.79
C ARG A 221 -2.71 -20.79 1.53
N LYS A 222 -1.73 -21.67 1.74
CA LYS A 222 -1.91 -22.93 2.48
C LYS A 222 -2.39 -22.68 3.92
N GLU A 223 -1.85 -21.67 4.58
CA GLU A 223 -2.26 -21.28 5.94
C GLU A 223 -3.66 -20.66 6.01
N ASN A 224 -4.28 -20.34 4.87
CA ASN A 224 -5.63 -19.79 4.78
C ASN A 224 -6.69 -20.84 4.41
N GLU A 225 -6.30 -22.04 4.00
CA GLU A 225 -7.18 -23.19 3.72
C GLU A 225 -7.73 -23.79 5.02
#